data_AF-A0A951WX10-F1
#
_entry.id   AF-A0A951WX10-F1
#
_cell.length_a   1.000
_cell.length_b   1.000
_cell.length_c   1.000
_cell.angle_alpha   90.00
_cell.angle_beta   90.00
_cell.angle_gamma   90.00
#
_symmetry.space_group_name_H-M   'P 1'
#
loop_
_entity.id
_entity.type
_entity.pdbx_description
1 polymer ?
#
loop_
_entity_poly.entity_id
_entity_poly.type
_entity_poly.pdbx_seq_one_letter_code
_entity_poly.pdbx_strand_id
1 'polypeptide(L)'
;MSDVTQPTPDTGRQTGATTVELSSLNAAIEARLQNGEGEAAAALARIVLLRIPRHLPTYQRLLRATWMIKRWQEGEDWARRLLQADPGNVYAWRSLAFAVEQKGMRNAARAMWKRAFQNHPYDGDVRVGLMRTSLENPDVLQLDAASLASLYLRGKRWGHAAAAFRNLVQADPRRIDFQVNWMAACWQQGARAEAYRLARHLTRRHPFLLLAWVVLNALGDVDDRALARNPISTMDPDGDFVRTWFRLPYEGAQVPLELTAQEAARLAAQLPN
;
A
#
# COMPACT_ATOMS: atom_id res chain seq x y z
N MET A 1 22.78 66.64 20.02
CA MET A 1 23.48 65.36 19.78
C MET A 1 23.24 64.48 20.99
N SER A 2 22.25 63.60 20.92
CA SER A 2 22.19 62.33 21.65
C SER A 2 21.18 61.48 20.91
N ASP A 3 21.70 60.41 20.34
CA ASP A 3 21.10 59.59 19.31
C ASP A 3 19.98 58.71 19.87
N VAL A 4 19.02 58.42 19.00
CA VAL A 4 17.90 57.52 19.22
C VAL A 4 18.41 56.09 19.17
N THR A 5 18.08 55.26 20.15
CA THR A 5 18.11 53.81 19.94
C THR A 5 16.94 53.18 20.68
N GLN A 6 15.81 53.08 19.97
CA GLN A 6 14.74 52.17 20.35
C GLN A 6 15.22 50.72 20.17
N PRO A 7 14.85 49.79 21.06
CA PRO A 7 15.09 48.38 20.83
C PRO A 7 14.19 47.92 19.68
N THR A 8 14.81 47.38 18.63
CA THR A 8 14.12 46.65 17.56
C THR A 8 13.31 45.50 18.17
N PRO A 9 12.02 45.33 17.83
CA PRO A 9 11.33 44.11 18.17
C PRO A 9 11.94 43.01 17.31
N ASP A 10 12.56 42.06 18.00
CA ASP A 10 12.96 40.77 17.45
C ASP A 10 11.73 40.17 16.77
N THR A 11 11.73 40.18 15.43
CA THR A 11 10.73 39.50 14.62
C THR A 11 11.05 38.03 14.69
N GLY A 12 10.77 37.44 15.86
CA GLY A 12 10.61 36.02 16.02
C GLY A 12 9.56 35.57 15.02
N ARG A 13 10.03 34.98 13.91
CA ARG A 13 9.18 34.23 13.00
C ARG A 13 8.48 33.19 13.85
N GLN A 14 7.23 33.45 14.22
CA GLN A 14 6.31 32.43 14.66
C GLN A 14 6.16 31.47 13.49
N THR A 15 6.98 30.44 13.46
CA THR A 15 6.76 29.27 12.62
C THR A 15 5.51 28.60 13.17
N GLY A 16 4.34 29.05 12.69
CA GLY A 16 3.04 28.46 12.99
C GLY A 16 2.97 27.07 12.39
N ALA A 17 3.61 26.10 13.04
CA ALA A 17 3.46 24.69 12.73
C ALA A 17 2.09 24.25 13.27
N THR A 18 1.31 23.57 12.44
CA THR A 18 0.02 23.00 12.83
C THR A 18 0.17 21.49 12.91
N THR A 19 -0.09 20.94 14.08
CA THR A 19 -0.14 19.49 14.28
C THR A 19 -1.46 18.95 13.75
N VAL A 20 -1.40 17.97 12.84
CA VAL A 20 -2.57 17.30 12.26
C VAL A 20 -2.38 15.79 12.36
N GLU A 21 -3.43 15.06 12.73
CA GLU A 21 -3.38 13.59 12.75
C GLU A 21 -3.30 13.01 11.32
N LEU A 22 -2.42 12.03 11.12
CA LEU A 22 -2.28 11.31 9.85
C LEU A 22 -3.62 10.70 9.40
N SER A 23 -4.43 10.21 10.34
CA SER A 23 -5.75 9.65 10.05
C SER A 23 -6.69 10.67 9.38
N SER A 24 -6.65 11.93 9.81
CA SER A 24 -7.40 13.03 9.20
C SER A 24 -6.94 13.32 7.77
N LEU A 25 -5.62 13.33 7.52
CA LEU A 25 -5.07 13.47 6.18
C LEU A 25 -5.43 12.28 5.28
N ASN A 26 -5.36 11.05 5.81
CA ASN A 26 -5.75 9.85 5.08
C ASN A 26 -7.23 9.88 4.68
N ALA A 27 -8.12 10.32 5.58
CA ALA A 27 -9.53 10.50 5.30
C ALA A 27 -9.78 11.59 4.24
N ALA A 28 -9.08 12.71 4.31
CA ALA A 28 -9.17 13.78 3.32
C ALA A 28 -8.71 13.30 1.93
N ILE A 29 -7.60 12.56 1.83
CA ILE A 29 -7.13 11.97 0.57
C ILE A 29 -8.19 11.02 0.00
N GLU A 30 -8.76 10.16 0.84
CA GLU A 30 -9.76 9.18 0.40
C GLU A 30 -11.03 9.86 -0.11
N ALA A 31 -11.53 10.89 0.58
CA ALA A 31 -12.67 11.67 0.15
C ALA A 31 -12.44 12.32 -1.23
N ARG A 32 -11.24 12.89 -1.45
CA ARG A 32 -10.87 13.49 -2.74
C ARG A 32 -10.79 12.44 -3.86
N LEU A 33 -10.27 11.24 -3.57
CA LEU A 33 -10.28 10.12 -4.51
C LEU A 33 -11.70 9.68 -4.88
N GLN A 34 -12.62 9.64 -3.91
CA GLN A 34 -14.03 9.28 -4.14
C GLN A 34 -14.76 10.33 -4.98
N ASN A 35 -14.42 11.61 -4.81
CA ASN A 35 -15.01 12.73 -5.57
C ASN A 35 -14.41 12.92 -6.98
N GLY A 36 -13.45 12.10 -7.40
CA GLY A 36 -12.80 12.26 -8.70
C GLY A 36 -11.66 13.29 -8.72
N GLU A 37 -11.28 13.84 -7.57
CA GLU A 37 -10.36 14.97 -7.44
C GLU A 37 -8.90 14.53 -7.28
N GLY A 38 -8.34 13.95 -8.35
CA GLY A 38 -7.09 13.21 -8.27
C GLY A 38 -5.85 14.09 -8.04
N GLU A 39 -5.84 15.31 -8.57
CA GLU A 39 -4.75 16.26 -8.31
C GLU A 39 -4.72 16.69 -6.83
N ALA A 40 -5.88 16.95 -6.22
CA ALA A 40 -5.98 17.29 -4.80
C ALA A 40 -5.54 16.10 -3.92
N ALA A 41 -6.01 14.88 -4.23
CA ALA A 41 -5.58 13.67 -3.55
C ALA A 41 -4.06 13.46 -3.64
N ALA A 42 -3.47 13.67 -4.82
CA ALA A 42 -2.02 13.53 -5.02
C ALA A 42 -1.23 14.60 -4.26
N ALA A 43 -1.72 15.85 -4.20
CA ALA A 43 -1.09 16.92 -3.45
C ALA A 43 -1.04 16.61 -1.94
N LEU A 44 -2.17 16.17 -1.36
CA LEU A 44 -2.24 15.77 0.05
C LEU A 44 -1.36 14.56 0.34
N ALA A 45 -1.36 13.56 -0.54
CA ALA A 45 -0.51 12.39 -0.40
C ALA A 45 1.00 12.74 -0.39
N ARG A 46 1.43 13.73 -1.19
CA ARG A 46 2.82 14.22 -1.16
C ARG A 46 3.19 14.85 0.18
N ILE A 47 2.26 15.56 0.84
CA ILE A 47 2.48 16.12 2.18
C ILE A 47 2.80 15.00 3.17
N VAL A 48 2.03 13.90 3.14
CA VAL A 48 2.28 12.73 3.99
C VAL A 48 3.67 12.13 3.73
N LEU A 49 4.03 11.92 2.46
CA LEU A 49 5.32 11.30 2.11
C LEU A 49 6.55 12.17 2.43
N LEU A 50 6.40 13.49 2.56
CA LEU A 50 7.48 14.34 3.03
C LEU A 50 7.88 14.03 4.49
N ARG A 51 6.93 13.56 5.30
CA ARG A 51 7.15 13.25 6.73
C ARG A 51 7.36 11.75 6.96
N ILE A 52 6.61 10.93 6.24
CA ILE A 52 6.67 9.47 6.33
C ILE A 52 6.96 8.90 4.93
N PRO A 53 8.23 8.91 4.48
CA PRO A 53 8.57 8.58 3.11
C PRO A 53 8.23 7.15 2.68
N ARG A 54 8.04 6.24 3.63
CA ARG A 54 7.76 4.81 3.39
C ARG A 54 6.31 4.41 3.64
N HIS A 55 5.40 5.36 3.82
CA HIS A 55 4.00 5.09 4.13
C HIS A 55 3.27 4.37 2.99
N LEU A 56 3.05 3.06 3.13
CA LEU A 56 2.51 2.20 2.07
C LEU A 56 1.05 2.53 1.69
N PRO A 57 0.15 2.86 2.64
CA PRO A 57 -1.20 3.32 2.29
C PRO A 57 -1.17 4.57 1.40
N THR A 58 -0.24 5.48 1.63
CA THR A 58 -0.09 6.67 0.77
C THR A 58 0.41 6.32 -0.62
N TYR A 59 1.28 5.32 -0.78
CA TYR A 59 1.64 4.83 -2.11
C TYR A 59 0.41 4.31 -2.87
N GLN A 60 -0.46 3.53 -2.22
CA GLN A 60 -1.71 3.06 -2.83
C GLN A 60 -2.62 4.22 -3.26
N ARG A 61 -2.78 5.23 -2.39
CA ARG A 61 -3.56 6.43 -2.69
C ARG A 61 -2.98 7.22 -3.85
N LEU A 62 -1.66 7.39 -3.93
CA LEU A 62 -1.00 8.01 -5.08
C LEU A 62 -1.23 7.24 -6.37
N LEU A 63 -1.11 5.91 -6.35
CA LEU A 63 -1.38 5.09 -7.54
C LEU A 63 -2.82 5.21 -8.03
N ARG A 64 -3.79 5.34 -7.10
CA ARG A 64 -5.18 5.62 -7.46
C ARG A 64 -5.36 7.02 -8.02
N ALA A 65 -4.72 8.02 -7.43
CA ALA A 65 -4.77 9.41 -7.88
C ALA A 65 -4.17 9.58 -9.28
N THR A 66 -2.94 9.09 -9.49
CA THR A 66 -2.24 9.17 -10.77
C THR A 66 -2.96 8.37 -11.85
N TRP A 67 -3.63 7.27 -11.47
CA TRP A 67 -4.50 6.54 -12.37
C TRP A 67 -5.68 7.42 -12.83
N MET A 68 -6.36 8.08 -11.92
CA MET A 68 -7.52 8.91 -12.25
C MET A 68 -7.20 10.09 -13.19
N ILE A 69 -6.06 10.74 -12.97
CA ILE A 69 -5.60 11.91 -13.76
C ILE A 69 -4.75 11.52 -14.98
N LYS A 70 -4.65 10.22 -15.28
CA LYS A 70 -3.92 9.67 -16.43
C LYS A 70 -2.40 9.95 -16.45
N ARG A 71 -1.78 10.16 -15.28
CA ARG A 71 -0.33 10.37 -15.10
C ARG A 71 0.38 9.07 -14.72
N TRP A 72 0.20 8.04 -15.54
CA TRP A 72 0.57 6.65 -15.23
C TRP A 72 2.07 6.46 -14.95
N GLN A 73 2.91 7.18 -15.68
CA GLN A 73 4.37 7.08 -15.59
C GLN A 73 4.88 7.50 -14.20
N GLU A 74 4.23 8.47 -13.56
CA GLU A 74 4.59 8.90 -12.20
C GLU A 74 4.31 7.82 -11.14
N GLY A 75 3.42 6.88 -11.44
CA GLY A 75 3.11 5.76 -10.57
C GLY A 75 4.13 4.62 -10.61
N GLU A 76 5.06 4.58 -11.59
CA GLU A 76 5.93 3.42 -11.80
C GLU A 76 6.84 3.15 -10.59
N ASP A 77 7.52 4.17 -10.07
CA ASP A 77 8.41 4.02 -8.91
C ASP A 77 7.64 3.64 -7.64
N TRP A 78 6.53 4.33 -7.37
CA TRP A 78 5.67 4.01 -6.23
C TRP A 78 5.11 2.57 -6.30
N ALA A 79 4.74 2.12 -7.49
CA ALA A 79 4.27 0.76 -7.71
C ALA A 79 5.39 -0.27 -7.44
N ARG A 80 6.62 -0.03 -7.91
CA ARG A 80 7.75 -0.92 -7.63
C ARG A 80 8.04 -1.01 -6.15
N ARG A 81 8.08 0.12 -5.44
CA ARG A 81 8.28 0.16 -3.98
C ARG A 81 7.16 -0.57 -3.24
N LEU A 82 5.91 -0.34 -3.64
CA LEU A 82 4.76 -0.99 -3.03
C LEU A 82 4.79 -2.51 -3.24
N LEU A 83 5.20 -3.01 -4.41
CA LEU A 83 5.34 -4.45 -4.66
C LEU A 83 6.46 -5.12 -3.87
N GLN A 84 7.46 -4.37 -3.39
CA GLN A 84 8.45 -4.93 -2.46
C GLN A 84 7.83 -5.21 -1.08
N ALA A 85 6.79 -4.46 -0.70
CA ALA A 85 6.13 -4.60 0.59
C ALA A 85 4.85 -5.44 0.55
N ASP A 86 4.13 -5.40 -0.56
CA ASP A 86 2.93 -6.18 -0.85
C ASP A 86 3.00 -6.69 -2.29
N PRO A 87 3.60 -7.86 -2.53
CA PRO A 87 3.77 -8.42 -3.88
C PRO A 87 2.45 -8.80 -4.56
N GLY A 88 1.33 -8.82 -3.84
CA GLY A 88 -0.02 -9.07 -4.37
C GLY A 88 -0.79 -7.80 -4.73
N ASN A 89 -0.20 -6.61 -4.58
CA ASN A 89 -0.93 -5.36 -4.67
C ASN A 89 -1.52 -5.09 -6.07
N VAL A 90 -2.84 -4.97 -6.16
CA VAL A 90 -3.53 -4.74 -7.44
C VAL A 90 -3.20 -3.40 -8.08
N TYR A 91 -3.19 -2.33 -7.30
CA TYR A 91 -2.94 -0.98 -7.83
C TYR A 91 -1.54 -0.88 -8.40
N ALA A 92 -0.56 -1.47 -7.72
CA ALA A 92 0.82 -1.49 -8.20
C ALA A 92 0.98 -2.33 -9.48
N TRP A 93 0.45 -3.55 -9.51
CA TRP A 93 0.52 -4.38 -10.72
C TRP A 93 -0.18 -3.73 -11.91
N ARG A 94 -1.36 -3.13 -11.69
CA ARG A 94 -2.11 -2.38 -12.70
C ARG A 94 -1.29 -1.24 -13.28
N SER A 95 -0.71 -0.39 -12.43
CA SER A 95 0.08 0.76 -12.87
C SER A 95 1.32 0.33 -13.66
N LEU A 96 2.04 -0.71 -13.20
CA LEU A 96 3.19 -1.24 -13.93
C LEU A 96 2.82 -1.89 -15.25
N ALA A 97 1.76 -2.69 -15.26
CA ALA A 97 1.29 -3.35 -16.46
C ALA A 97 0.95 -2.32 -17.55
N PHE A 98 0.21 -1.27 -17.18
CA PHE A 98 -0.12 -0.19 -18.10
C PHE A 98 1.13 0.58 -18.58
N ALA A 99 2.06 0.93 -17.69
CA ALA A 99 3.28 1.65 -18.07
C ALA A 99 4.16 0.84 -19.04
N VAL A 100 4.27 -0.48 -18.82
CA VAL A 100 5.00 -1.41 -19.70
C VAL A 100 4.28 -1.59 -21.04
N GLU A 101 2.96 -1.58 -21.02
CA GLU A 101 2.16 -1.64 -22.24
C GLU A 101 2.33 -0.40 -23.11
N GLN A 102 2.38 0.80 -22.52
CA GLN A 102 2.66 2.05 -23.26
C GLN A 102 4.05 2.05 -23.91
N LYS A 103 4.98 1.23 -23.42
CA LYS A 103 6.31 1.00 -24.02
C LYS A 103 6.28 -0.05 -25.15
N GLY A 104 5.10 -0.52 -25.56
CA GLY A 104 4.91 -1.52 -26.62
C GLY A 104 5.18 -2.96 -26.18
N MET A 105 5.54 -3.21 -24.92
CA MET A 105 5.94 -4.53 -24.41
C MET A 105 4.71 -5.37 -23.98
N ARG A 106 3.81 -5.65 -24.92
CA ARG A 106 2.49 -6.27 -24.66
C ARG A 106 2.57 -7.59 -23.87
N ASN A 107 3.49 -8.49 -24.20
CA ASN A 107 3.61 -9.78 -23.51
C ASN A 107 4.04 -9.63 -22.04
N ALA A 108 4.96 -8.70 -21.76
CA ALA A 108 5.39 -8.40 -20.40
C ALA A 108 4.25 -7.75 -19.61
N ALA A 109 3.52 -6.81 -20.22
CA ALA A 109 2.33 -6.22 -19.63
C ALA A 109 1.26 -7.26 -19.32
N ARG A 110 0.99 -8.20 -20.23
CA ARG A 110 0.03 -9.31 -20.01
C ARG A 110 0.37 -10.12 -18.77
N ALA A 111 1.64 -10.45 -18.54
CA ALA A 111 2.05 -11.17 -17.34
C ALA A 111 1.78 -10.38 -16.05
N MET A 112 1.96 -9.04 -16.08
CA MET A 112 1.66 -8.16 -14.94
C MET A 112 0.15 -8.02 -14.72
N TRP A 113 -0.64 -7.83 -15.78
CA TRP A 113 -2.11 -7.84 -15.72
C TRP A 113 -2.64 -9.15 -15.15
N LYS A 114 -2.05 -10.29 -15.55
CA LYS A 114 -2.41 -11.60 -15.00
C LYS A 114 -2.15 -11.67 -13.50
N ARG A 115 -1.03 -11.13 -12.99
CA ARG A 115 -0.78 -11.07 -11.53
C ARG A 115 -1.80 -10.21 -10.80
N ALA A 116 -2.16 -9.05 -11.37
CA ALA A 116 -3.23 -8.21 -10.83
C ALA A 116 -4.56 -8.98 -10.79
N PHE A 117 -4.91 -9.71 -11.85
CA PHE A 117 -6.15 -10.47 -11.98
C PHE A 117 -6.21 -11.65 -11.01
N GLN A 118 -5.13 -12.41 -10.87
CA GLN A 118 -5.01 -13.51 -9.90
C GLN A 118 -5.24 -13.03 -8.47
N ASN A 119 -4.82 -11.80 -8.17
CA ASN A 119 -5.16 -11.19 -6.90
C ASN A 119 -6.62 -10.73 -6.97
N HIS A 120 -7.00 -9.75 -7.78
CA HIS A 120 -8.33 -9.13 -7.81
C HIS A 120 -9.10 -9.43 -9.11
N PRO A 121 -9.75 -10.60 -9.23
CA PRO A 121 -10.34 -11.03 -10.50
C PRO A 121 -11.62 -10.28 -10.88
N TYR A 122 -12.18 -9.46 -10.00
CA TYR A 122 -13.39 -8.65 -10.28
C TYR A 122 -13.10 -7.15 -10.46
N ASP A 123 -11.83 -6.76 -10.46
CA ASP A 123 -11.45 -5.38 -10.74
C ASP A 123 -11.63 -5.08 -12.25
N GLY A 124 -12.42 -4.05 -12.56
CA GLY A 124 -12.79 -3.71 -13.93
C GLY A 124 -11.60 -3.29 -14.79
N ASP A 125 -10.72 -2.44 -14.25
CA ASP A 125 -9.54 -1.96 -14.97
C ASP A 125 -8.56 -3.10 -15.25
N VAL A 126 -8.40 -4.01 -14.29
CA VAL A 126 -7.57 -5.21 -14.46
C VAL A 126 -8.11 -6.14 -15.54
N ARG A 127 -9.43 -6.36 -15.57
CA ARG A 127 -10.07 -7.18 -16.61
C ARG A 127 -9.87 -6.56 -17.99
N VAL A 128 -10.14 -5.27 -18.13
CA VAL A 128 -9.94 -4.53 -19.38
C VAL A 128 -8.48 -4.60 -19.82
N GLY A 129 -7.53 -4.38 -18.91
CA GLY A 129 -6.10 -4.49 -19.19
C GLY A 129 -5.67 -5.89 -19.62
N LEU A 130 -6.16 -6.93 -18.94
CA LEU A 130 -5.81 -8.31 -19.28
C LEU A 130 -6.43 -8.76 -20.62
N MET A 131 -7.69 -8.40 -20.90
CA MET A 131 -8.33 -8.68 -22.19
C MET A 131 -7.58 -7.97 -23.32
N ARG A 132 -7.31 -6.67 -23.16
CA ARG A 132 -6.62 -5.86 -24.16
C ARG A 132 -5.19 -6.32 -24.46
N THR A 133 -4.50 -6.91 -23.48
CA THR A 133 -3.14 -7.44 -23.67
C THR A 133 -3.10 -8.93 -24.03
N SER A 134 -4.24 -9.64 -23.99
CA SER A 134 -4.33 -11.03 -24.40
C SER A 134 -4.04 -11.19 -25.90
N LEU A 135 -3.49 -12.34 -26.28
CA LEU A 135 -3.24 -12.69 -27.69
C LEU A 135 -4.49 -13.27 -28.34
N GLU A 136 -5.14 -14.17 -27.61
CA GLU A 136 -6.48 -14.66 -27.89
C GLU A 136 -7.42 -13.69 -27.19
N ASN A 137 -8.23 -12.91 -27.91
CA ASN A 137 -9.26 -12.05 -27.32
C ASN A 137 -10.36 -12.95 -26.76
N PRO A 138 -10.35 -13.28 -25.46
CA PRO A 138 -11.34 -14.21 -24.94
C PRO A 138 -12.60 -13.42 -24.61
N ASP A 139 -13.77 -13.94 -24.99
CA ASP A 139 -15.05 -13.34 -24.57
C ASP A 139 -15.21 -13.36 -23.03
N VAL A 140 -14.53 -14.30 -22.36
CA VAL A 140 -14.56 -14.48 -20.90
C VAL A 140 -13.18 -14.79 -20.33
N LEU A 141 -12.73 -13.98 -19.37
CA LEU A 141 -11.52 -14.25 -18.58
C LEU A 141 -11.78 -15.38 -17.57
N GLN A 142 -11.04 -16.48 -17.71
CA GLN A 142 -11.15 -17.65 -16.83
C GLN A 142 -10.39 -17.44 -15.51
N LEU A 143 -11.01 -17.85 -14.41
CA LEU A 143 -10.37 -17.88 -13.10
C LEU A 143 -9.45 -19.09 -13.00
N ASP A 144 -8.20 -18.87 -12.59
CA ASP A 144 -7.25 -19.94 -12.32
C ASP A 144 -7.17 -20.26 -10.81
N ALA A 145 -6.35 -21.26 -10.46
CA ALA A 145 -6.17 -21.68 -9.06
C ALA A 145 -5.69 -20.54 -8.15
N ALA A 146 -4.86 -19.62 -8.65
CA ALA A 146 -4.41 -18.45 -7.90
C ALA A 146 -5.56 -17.45 -7.66
N SER A 147 -6.40 -17.23 -8.67
CA SER A 147 -7.61 -16.42 -8.55
C SER A 147 -8.56 -17.00 -7.50
N LEU A 148 -8.79 -18.32 -7.52
CA LEU A 148 -9.63 -19.00 -6.53
C LEU A 148 -9.04 -18.91 -5.11
N ALA A 149 -7.73 -19.12 -4.95
CA ALA A 149 -7.07 -18.98 -3.65
C ALA A 149 -7.22 -17.57 -3.07
N SER A 150 -7.05 -16.54 -3.90
CA SER A 150 -7.27 -15.14 -3.51
C SER A 150 -8.73 -14.86 -3.14
N LEU A 151 -9.70 -15.51 -3.79
CA LEU A 151 -11.12 -15.40 -3.43
C LEU A 151 -11.41 -16.06 -2.08
N TYR A 152 -10.83 -17.22 -1.77
CA TYR A 152 -10.94 -17.82 -0.44
C TYR A 152 -10.36 -16.89 0.64
N LEU A 153 -9.20 -16.29 0.38
CA LEU A 153 -8.55 -15.37 1.31
C LEU A 153 -9.44 -14.14 1.60
N ARG A 154 -9.95 -13.47 0.56
CA ARG A 154 -10.84 -12.31 0.73
C ARG A 154 -12.20 -12.68 1.33
N GLY A 155 -12.68 -13.89 1.05
CA GLY A 155 -13.87 -14.46 1.68
C GLY A 155 -13.63 -14.92 3.12
N LYS A 156 -12.46 -14.66 3.71
CA LYS A 156 -12.07 -15.06 5.07
C LYS A 156 -12.17 -16.58 5.31
N ARG A 157 -12.13 -17.37 4.23
CA ARG A 157 -12.07 -18.84 4.28
C ARG A 157 -10.63 -19.29 4.45
N TRP A 158 -10.05 -18.93 5.60
CA TRP A 158 -8.61 -19.05 5.87
C TRP A 158 -8.06 -20.45 5.64
N GLY A 159 -8.76 -21.50 6.12
CA GLY A 159 -8.40 -22.91 5.88
C GLY A 159 -8.26 -23.27 4.40
N HIS A 160 -9.23 -22.87 3.58
CA HIS A 160 -9.24 -23.16 2.15
C HIS A 160 -8.16 -22.35 1.43
N ALA A 161 -7.98 -21.08 1.83
CA ALA A 161 -6.93 -20.22 1.30
C ALA A 161 -5.54 -20.78 1.60
N ALA A 162 -5.28 -21.20 2.85
CA ALA A 162 -4.00 -21.76 3.26
C ALA A 162 -3.66 -23.03 2.48
N ALA A 163 -4.62 -23.96 2.34
CA ALA A 163 -4.43 -25.18 1.54
C ALA A 163 -4.13 -24.86 0.06
N ALA A 164 -4.92 -23.96 -0.55
CA ALA A 164 -4.74 -23.57 -1.94
C ALA A 164 -3.39 -22.87 -2.18
N PHE A 165 -3.02 -21.90 -1.34
CA PHE A 165 -1.73 -21.20 -1.48
C PHE A 165 -0.54 -22.11 -1.17
N ARG A 166 -0.65 -23.07 -0.25
CA ARG A 166 0.39 -24.07 -0.04
C ARG A 166 0.70 -24.86 -1.32
N ASN A 167 -0.34 -25.32 -2.03
CA ASN A 167 -0.17 -26.02 -3.30
C ASN A 167 0.45 -25.10 -4.37
N LEU A 168 0.04 -23.83 -4.43
CA LEU A 168 0.60 -22.85 -5.35
C LEU A 168 2.08 -22.54 -5.05
N VAL A 169 2.47 -22.46 -3.78
CA VAL A 169 3.88 -22.26 -3.36
C VAL A 169 4.73 -23.49 -3.71
N GLN A 170 4.18 -24.71 -3.60
CA GLN A 170 4.89 -25.92 -4.04
C GLN A 170 5.13 -25.91 -5.55
N ALA A 171 4.15 -25.45 -6.34
CA ALA A 171 4.27 -25.37 -7.79
C ALA A 171 5.19 -24.23 -8.26
N ASP A 172 5.16 -23.08 -7.60
CA ASP A 172 6.02 -21.92 -7.91
C ASP A 172 6.53 -21.24 -6.62
N PRO A 173 7.65 -21.72 -6.05
CA PRO A 173 8.22 -21.16 -4.83
C PRO A 173 8.72 -19.72 -4.98
N ARG A 174 8.90 -19.21 -6.20
CA ARG A 174 9.42 -17.85 -6.44
C ARG A 174 8.35 -16.77 -6.27
N ARG A 175 7.08 -17.16 -6.21
CA ARG A 175 5.94 -16.25 -6.03
C ARG A 175 5.79 -15.84 -4.58
N ILE A 176 6.42 -14.72 -4.22
CA ILE A 176 6.39 -14.17 -2.87
C ILE A 176 4.97 -13.78 -2.44
N ASP A 177 4.12 -13.35 -3.37
CA ASP A 177 2.70 -13.09 -3.09
C ASP A 177 1.96 -14.34 -2.60
N PHE A 178 2.25 -15.52 -3.17
CA PHE A 178 1.66 -16.77 -2.68
C PHE A 178 2.15 -17.12 -1.29
N GLN A 179 3.44 -16.92 -1.00
CA GLN A 179 4.00 -17.15 0.33
C GLN A 179 3.40 -16.21 1.38
N VAL A 180 3.26 -14.92 1.06
CA VAL A 180 2.63 -13.92 1.94
C VAL A 180 1.17 -14.27 2.19
N ASN A 181 0.41 -14.62 1.15
CA ASN A 181 -1.00 -14.99 1.29
C ASN A 181 -1.18 -16.29 2.08
N TRP A 182 -0.29 -17.28 1.90
CA TRP A 182 -0.27 -18.50 2.71
C TRP A 182 0.02 -18.20 4.17
N MET A 183 1.08 -17.44 4.46
CA MET A 183 1.44 -17.01 5.81
C MET A 183 0.28 -16.29 6.50
N ALA A 184 -0.36 -15.33 5.82
CA ALA A 184 -1.49 -14.59 6.35
C ALA A 184 -2.70 -15.50 6.61
N ALA A 185 -3.03 -16.43 5.71
CA ALA A 185 -4.10 -17.40 5.91
C ALA A 185 -3.81 -18.33 7.10
N CYS A 186 -2.57 -18.83 7.22
CA CYS A 186 -2.14 -19.64 8.37
C CYS A 186 -2.23 -18.87 9.69
N TRP A 187 -1.88 -17.58 9.69
CA TRP A 187 -2.01 -16.75 10.88
C TRP A 187 -3.46 -16.59 11.30
N GLN A 188 -4.34 -16.24 10.36
CA GLN A 188 -5.76 -15.97 10.64
C GLN A 188 -6.57 -17.24 11.00
N GLN A 189 -6.18 -18.42 10.51
CA GLN A 189 -6.81 -19.68 10.94
C GLN A 189 -6.25 -20.24 12.26
N GLY A 190 -5.29 -19.57 12.89
CA GLY A 190 -4.69 -20.03 14.15
C GLY A 190 -3.52 -21.02 14.02
N ALA A 191 -3.04 -21.30 12.80
CA ALA A 191 -1.85 -22.12 12.56
C ALA A 191 -0.55 -21.34 12.86
N ARG A 192 -0.39 -20.91 14.12
CA ARG A 192 0.64 -19.96 14.57
C ARG A 192 2.07 -20.41 14.27
N ALA A 193 2.40 -21.68 14.48
CA ALA A 193 3.75 -22.19 14.27
C ALA A 193 4.21 -22.12 12.80
N GLU A 194 3.30 -22.39 11.86
CA GLU A 194 3.58 -22.31 10.42
C GLU A 194 3.69 -20.85 9.96
N ALA A 195 2.74 -20.00 10.38
CA ALA A 195 2.76 -18.58 10.09
C ALA A 195 4.05 -17.91 10.60
N TYR A 196 4.47 -18.22 11.83
CA TYR A 196 5.72 -17.71 12.42
C TYR A 196 6.95 -18.14 11.61
N ARG A 197 7.07 -19.43 11.26
CA ARG A 197 8.19 -19.93 10.45
C ARG A 197 8.29 -19.23 9.10
N LEU A 198 7.15 -19.03 8.42
CA LEU A 198 7.09 -18.29 7.15
C LEU A 198 7.46 -16.82 7.33
N ALA A 199 6.92 -16.14 8.34
CA ALA A 199 7.22 -14.74 8.62
C ALA A 199 8.73 -14.52 8.85
N ARG A 200 9.35 -15.37 9.67
CA ARG A 200 10.81 -15.31 9.94
C ARG A 200 11.65 -15.60 8.71
N HIS A 201 11.21 -16.52 7.84
CA HIS A 201 11.87 -16.79 6.57
C HIS A 201 11.79 -15.59 5.62
N LEU A 202 10.60 -15.00 5.49
CA LEU A 202 10.31 -13.92 4.55
C LEU A 202 11.03 -12.63 4.94
N THR A 203 10.99 -12.22 6.21
CA THR A 203 11.64 -11.00 6.71
C THR A 203 13.16 -11.00 6.52
N ARG A 204 13.81 -12.17 6.60
CA ARG A 204 15.26 -12.32 6.35
C ARG A 204 15.66 -12.09 4.89
N ARG A 205 14.80 -12.49 3.94
CA ARG A 205 15.08 -12.37 2.49
C ARG A 205 14.51 -11.11 1.88
N HIS A 206 13.42 -10.61 2.44
CA HIS A 206 12.63 -9.50 1.90
C HIS A 206 12.30 -8.53 3.03
N PRO A 207 13.23 -7.64 3.40
CA PRO A 207 13.11 -6.76 4.57
C PRO A 207 12.01 -5.70 4.42
N PHE A 208 11.43 -5.54 3.22
CA PHE A 208 10.34 -4.60 2.96
C PHE A 208 8.94 -5.23 3.07
N LEU A 209 8.81 -6.56 3.21
CA LEU A 209 7.50 -7.23 3.33
C LEU A 209 6.81 -6.88 4.64
N LEU A 210 5.93 -5.88 4.62
CA LEU A 210 5.24 -5.38 5.82
C LEU A 210 4.51 -6.50 6.55
N LEU A 211 3.68 -7.30 5.85
CA LEU A 211 2.90 -8.34 6.53
C LEU A 211 3.75 -9.41 7.20
N ALA A 212 4.94 -9.70 6.66
CA ALA A 212 5.84 -10.65 7.31
C ALA A 212 6.34 -10.09 8.66
N TRP A 213 6.66 -8.79 8.72
CA TRP A 213 7.01 -8.13 9.98
C TRP A 213 5.84 -8.08 10.96
N VAL A 214 4.62 -7.81 10.49
CA VAL A 214 3.42 -7.77 11.32
C VAL A 214 3.15 -9.14 11.97
N VAL A 215 3.21 -10.21 11.20
CA VAL A 215 3.07 -11.59 11.72
C VAL A 215 4.21 -11.92 12.68
N LEU A 216 5.45 -11.54 12.34
CA LEU A 216 6.61 -11.78 13.20
C LEU A 216 6.47 -11.05 14.55
N ASN A 217 6.04 -9.79 14.55
CA ASN A 217 5.76 -9.02 15.76
C ASN A 217 4.66 -9.69 16.63
N ALA A 218 3.59 -10.18 16.00
CA ALA A 218 2.47 -10.78 16.71
C ALA A 218 2.78 -12.17 17.31
N LEU A 219 3.67 -12.94 16.66
CA LEU A 219 3.91 -14.34 17.00
C LEU A 219 5.30 -14.61 17.60
N GLY A 220 6.26 -13.71 17.40
CA GLY A 220 7.65 -13.86 17.80
C GLY A 220 7.93 -13.52 19.26
N ASP A 221 9.17 -13.79 19.63
CA ASP A 221 9.76 -13.46 20.93
C ASP A 221 10.11 -11.96 21.04
N VAL A 222 10.84 -11.60 22.10
CA VAL A 222 11.22 -10.20 22.38
C VAL A 222 12.16 -9.65 21.30
N ASP A 223 13.08 -10.45 20.79
CA ASP A 223 14.05 -10.03 19.77
C ASP A 223 13.36 -9.85 18.42
N ASP A 224 12.50 -10.79 18.04
CA ASP A 224 11.69 -10.72 16.82
C ASP A 224 10.80 -9.46 16.81
N ARG A 225 10.19 -9.12 17.95
CA ARG A 225 9.39 -7.88 18.11
C ARG A 225 10.24 -6.62 18.03
N ALA A 226 11.44 -6.64 18.61
CA ALA A 226 12.37 -5.51 18.52
C ALA A 226 12.78 -5.25 17.07
N LEU A 227 13.09 -6.30 16.31
CA LEU A 227 13.41 -6.22 14.89
C LEU A 227 12.24 -5.70 14.04
N ALA A 228 11.00 -6.11 14.37
CA ALA A 228 9.82 -5.72 13.62
C ALA A 228 9.37 -4.27 13.85
N ARG A 229 9.78 -3.63 14.96
CA ARG A 229 9.33 -2.29 15.36
C ARG A 229 9.59 -1.24 14.28
N ASN A 230 10.82 -1.11 13.79
CA ASN A 230 11.18 -0.05 12.83
C ASN A 230 10.56 -0.26 11.43
N PRO A 231 10.58 -1.47 10.84
CA PRO A 231 9.87 -1.72 9.58
C PRO A 231 8.38 -1.37 9.65
N ILE A 232 7.69 -1.77 10.73
CA ILE A 232 6.25 -1.48 10.89
C ILE A 232 6.02 0.03 11.07
N SER A 233 6.75 0.69 11.98
CA SER A 233 6.55 2.11 12.28
C SER A 233 6.88 3.04 11.12
N THR A 234 7.66 2.59 10.13
CA THR A 234 7.99 3.40 8.95
C THR A 234 7.05 3.15 7.76
N MET A 235 6.44 1.96 7.69
CA MET A 235 5.62 1.55 6.56
C MET A 235 4.11 1.67 6.82
N ASP A 236 3.68 1.44 8.06
CA ASP A 236 2.27 1.44 8.48
C ASP A 236 2.12 1.84 9.97
N PRO A 237 2.57 3.05 10.38
CA PRO A 237 2.53 3.48 11.78
C PRO A 237 1.11 3.60 12.35
N ASP A 238 0.13 3.92 11.52
CA ASP A 238 -1.29 4.05 11.90
C ASP A 238 -2.11 2.78 11.60
N GLY A 239 -1.45 1.68 11.23
CA GLY A 239 -2.08 0.37 10.99
C GLY A 239 -3.08 0.34 9.83
N ASP A 240 -3.17 1.39 9.02
CA ASP A 240 -4.16 1.53 7.95
C ASP A 240 -3.98 0.49 6.85
N PHE A 241 -2.73 0.16 6.53
CA PHE A 241 -2.42 -0.87 5.54
C PHE A 241 -2.93 -2.23 5.99
N VAL A 242 -2.55 -2.65 7.21
CA VAL A 242 -2.92 -3.97 7.75
C VAL A 242 -4.43 -4.09 7.91
N ARG A 243 -5.09 -3.04 8.43
CA ARG A 243 -6.56 -2.95 8.53
C ARG A 243 -7.23 -3.19 7.18
N THR A 244 -6.76 -2.49 6.15
CA THR A 244 -7.30 -2.58 4.79
C THR A 244 -7.04 -3.95 4.17
N TRP A 245 -5.84 -4.50 4.38
CA TRP A 245 -5.45 -5.79 3.83
C TRP A 245 -6.32 -6.93 4.36
N PHE A 246 -6.51 -7.01 5.69
CA PHE A 246 -7.35 -8.06 6.30
C PHE A 246 -8.85 -7.76 6.22
N ARG A 247 -9.23 -6.49 5.97
CA ARG A 247 -10.62 -6.02 6.12
C ARG A 247 -11.18 -6.38 7.50
N LEU A 248 -10.38 -6.12 8.52
CA LEU A 248 -10.67 -6.35 9.93
C LEU A 248 -10.25 -5.12 10.72
N PRO A 249 -10.93 -4.79 11.84
CA PRO A 249 -10.42 -3.81 12.78
C PRO A 249 -8.98 -4.20 13.17
N TYR A 250 -8.06 -3.27 12.97
CA TYR A 250 -6.67 -3.40 13.38
C TYR A 250 -6.30 -2.09 14.09
N GLU A 251 -5.77 -2.21 15.29
CA GLU A 251 -5.41 -1.06 16.13
C GLU A 251 -4.17 -0.39 15.56
N GLY A 252 -4.34 0.87 15.15
CA GLY A 252 -3.26 1.75 14.73
C GLY A 252 -2.84 2.69 15.84
N ALA A 253 -1.62 3.23 15.77
CA ALA A 253 -1.23 4.33 16.64
C ALA A 253 -1.80 5.66 16.13
N GLN A 254 -1.98 6.62 17.04
CA GLN A 254 -2.09 8.03 16.66
C GLN A 254 -0.73 8.49 16.14
N VAL A 255 -0.75 9.24 15.04
CA VAL A 255 0.47 9.67 14.34
C VAL A 255 0.31 11.16 14.03
N PRO A 256 0.68 12.03 14.98
CA PRO A 256 0.66 13.46 14.76
C PRO A 256 1.72 13.85 13.73
N LEU A 257 1.36 14.74 12.81
CA LEU A 257 2.23 15.28 11.77
C LEU A 257 2.32 16.80 11.88
N GLU A 258 3.55 17.29 11.82
CA GLU A 258 3.83 18.73 11.80
C GLU A 258 3.76 19.28 10.37
N LEU A 259 2.80 20.18 10.16
CA LEU A 259 2.59 20.90 8.91
C LEU A 259 3.09 22.34 9.02
N THR A 260 3.68 22.86 7.95
CA THR A 260 3.98 24.30 7.86
C THR A 260 2.68 25.09 7.72
N ALA A 261 2.68 26.38 8.09
CA ALA A 261 1.53 27.27 7.91
C ALA A 261 0.97 27.26 6.47
N GLN A 262 1.82 27.16 5.45
CA GLN A 262 1.40 27.07 4.05
C GLN A 262 0.68 25.75 3.73
N GLU A 263 1.15 24.64 4.27
CA GLU A 263 0.51 23.32 4.08
C GLU A 263 -0.79 23.22 4.87
N ALA A 264 -0.83 23.76 6.09
CA ALA A 264 -2.04 23.86 6.89
C ALA A 264 -3.11 24.70 6.19
N ALA A 265 -2.74 25.85 5.61
CA ALA A 265 -3.65 26.68 4.82
C ALA A 265 -4.16 25.96 3.56
N ARG A 266 -3.29 25.23 2.84
CA ARG A 266 -3.70 24.41 1.69
C ARG A 266 -4.63 23.27 2.08
N LEU A 267 -4.36 22.62 3.21
CA LEU A 267 -5.23 21.59 3.77
C LEU A 267 -6.60 22.17 4.13
N ALA A 268 -6.64 23.31 4.83
CA ALA A 268 -7.88 23.99 5.19
C ALA A 268 -8.71 24.40 3.95
N ALA A 269 -8.06 24.90 2.90
CA ALA A 269 -8.72 25.22 1.63
C ALA A 269 -9.21 23.96 0.87
N GLN A 270 -8.70 22.78 1.23
CA GLN A 270 -9.05 21.47 0.65
C GLN A 270 -9.89 20.61 1.62
N LEU A 271 -10.41 21.14 2.71
CA LEU A 271 -11.42 20.49 3.53
C LEU A 271 -12.78 21.14 3.22
N PRO A 272 -13.87 20.36 3.02
CA PRO A 272 -15.19 20.95 2.94
C PRO A 272 -15.54 21.63 4.28
N ASN A 273 -16.19 22.81 4.22
CA ASN A 273 -16.74 23.49 5.40
C ASN A 273 -17.79 22.64 6.12
#